data_AF-A0A3P9NAJ2-F1
#
_entry.id   AF-A0A3P9NAJ2-F1
#
_cell.length_a   1.000
_cell.length_b   1.000
_cell.length_c   1.000
_cell.angle_alpha   90.00
_cell.angle_beta   90.00
_cell.angle_gamma   90.00
#
_symmetry.space_group_name_H-M   'P 1'
#
loop_
_entity.id
_entity.type
_entity.pdbx_description
1 polymer ?
#
loop_
_entity_poly.entity_id
_entity_poly.type
_entity_poly.pdbx_seq_one_letter_code
_entity_poly.pdbx_strand_id
1 'polypeptide(L)'
;MSIPCLSPHAPQGLAPNTSLDNGSASLIAVGNASRSEFIKHLKKYSSSSGQFSFPFVETHSVSAVRIRPRSLIGWSEEETALPWNIDGELVEIANEVLIRWDWLCFRSTIELNIPK
;
A
#
# COMPACT_ATOMS: atom_id res chain seq x y z
N MET A 1 -7.48 9.09 16.67
CA MET A 1 -6.94 8.61 15.38
C MET A 1 -6.51 7.16 15.56
N SER A 2 -7.01 6.24 14.75
CA SER A 2 -6.48 4.87 14.68
C SER A 2 -5.28 4.87 13.73
N ILE A 3 -4.20 4.21 14.12
CA ILE A 3 -3.00 4.06 13.29
C ILE A 3 -3.09 2.69 12.62
N PRO A 4 -3.11 2.61 11.27
CA PRO A 4 -3.18 1.33 10.57
C PRO A 4 -2.02 0.40 10.95
N CYS A 5 -2.34 -0.85 11.26
CA CYS A 5 -1.37 -1.91 11.58
C CYS A 5 -0.45 -1.59 12.78
N LEU A 6 -0.94 -0.82 13.76
CA LEU A 6 -0.22 -0.57 15.01
C LEU A 6 0.03 -1.88 15.76
N SER A 7 1.29 -2.17 16.07
CA SER A 7 1.68 -3.37 16.82
C SER A 7 3.00 -3.13 17.57
N PRO A 8 3.39 -4.00 18.52
CA PRO A 8 4.72 -3.94 19.15
C PRO A 8 5.89 -4.00 18.14
N HIS A 9 5.66 -4.56 16.95
CA HIS A 9 6.65 -4.69 15.89
C HIS A 9 6.65 -3.50 14.91
N ALA A 10 5.61 -2.67 14.93
CA ALA A 10 5.48 -1.45 14.16
C ALA A 10 4.80 -0.38 15.04
N PRO A 11 5.53 0.24 15.99
CA PRO A 11 4.95 1.14 17.00
C PRO A 11 4.40 2.45 16.42
N GLN A 12 4.64 2.70 15.14
CA GLN A 12 4.09 3.83 14.38
C GLN A 12 3.14 3.35 13.27
N GLY A 13 2.82 2.06 13.23
CA GLY A 13 2.05 1.43 12.16
C GLY A 13 2.81 1.40 10.82
N LEU A 14 2.17 0.78 9.83
CA LEU A 14 2.73 0.65 8.48
C LEU A 14 2.41 1.86 7.58
N ALA A 15 1.46 2.69 7.98
CA ALA A 15 1.03 3.88 7.25
C ALA A 15 0.80 5.06 8.22
N PRO A 16 1.86 5.56 8.89
CA PRO A 16 1.75 6.53 9.99
C PRO A 16 1.07 7.86 9.61
N ASN A 17 1.14 8.24 8.34
CA ASN A 17 0.64 9.51 7.83
C ASN A 17 -0.68 9.37 7.07
N THR A 18 -1.29 8.18 7.04
CA THR A 18 -2.54 7.95 6.33
C THR A 18 -3.73 8.30 7.22
N SER A 19 -4.68 9.04 6.64
CA SER A 19 -6.00 9.21 7.24
C SER A 19 -7.02 8.37 6.50
N LEU A 20 -7.95 7.78 7.27
CA LEU A 20 -9.07 6.99 6.74
C LEU A 20 -10.27 7.87 6.35
N ASP A 21 -10.11 9.20 6.26
CA ASP A 21 -11.19 10.16 5.94
C ASP A 21 -10.88 11.17 4.79
N ASN A 22 -9.68 11.13 4.16
CA ASN A 22 -9.19 12.22 3.29
C ASN A 22 -9.03 11.97 1.76
N GLY A 23 -8.75 10.77 1.29
CA GLY A 23 -9.05 10.26 -0.08
C GLY A 23 -7.96 9.43 -0.63
N SER A 24 -7.18 8.88 0.29
CA SER A 24 -5.81 8.57 0.01
C SER A 24 -5.43 7.27 0.67
N ALA A 25 -4.47 6.62 0.05
CA ALA A 25 -3.70 5.56 0.64
C ALA A 25 -2.24 5.96 0.70
N SER A 26 -1.50 5.28 1.57
CA SER A 26 -0.04 5.28 1.49
C SER A 26 0.40 4.28 0.42
N LEU A 27 1.12 4.76 -0.59
CA LEU A 27 1.88 3.94 -1.51
C LEU A 27 3.32 3.89 -1.02
N ILE A 28 3.83 2.68 -0.78
CA ILE A 28 5.24 2.44 -0.42
C ILE A 28 5.84 1.61 -1.56
N ALA A 29 6.80 2.17 -2.28
CA ALA A 29 7.53 1.50 -3.34
C ALA A 29 8.96 1.17 -2.88
N VAL A 30 9.36 -0.08 -3.05
CA VAL A 30 10.71 -0.55 -2.72
C VAL A 30 11.43 -0.85 -4.03
N GLY A 31 12.46 -0.07 -4.33
CA GLY A 31 13.33 -0.26 -5.49
C GLY A 31 14.30 -1.43 -5.31
N ASN A 32 15.22 -1.57 -6.27
CA ASN A 32 16.24 -2.60 -6.22
C ASN A 32 17.16 -2.39 -5.01
N ALA A 33 17.28 -3.42 -4.16
CA ALA A 33 18.09 -3.41 -2.95
C ALA A 33 18.73 -4.78 -2.73
N SER A 34 19.91 -4.82 -2.09
CA SER A 34 20.48 -6.09 -1.66
C SER A 34 19.61 -6.73 -0.57
N ARG A 35 19.72 -8.06 -0.43
CA ARG A 35 19.04 -8.80 0.66
C ARG A 35 19.32 -8.19 2.04
N SER A 36 20.55 -7.74 2.28
CA SER A 36 20.94 -7.16 3.57
C SER A 36 20.30 -5.80 3.82
N GLU A 37 20.19 -4.96 2.78
CA GLU A 37 19.51 -3.66 2.85
C GLU A 37 18.01 -3.85 3.05
N PHE A 38 17.40 -4.80 2.34
CA PHE A 38 15.99 -5.11 2.51
C PHE A 38 15.67 -5.61 3.93
N ILE A 39 16.51 -6.49 4.49
CA ILE A 39 16.34 -6.93 5.90
C ILE A 39 16.49 -5.75 6.86
N LYS A 40 17.42 -4.82 6.62
CA LYS A 40 17.56 -3.60 7.43
C LYS A 40 16.30 -2.73 7.35
N HIS A 41 15.72 -2.61 6.16
CA HIS A 41 14.44 -1.91 5.96
C HIS A 41 13.31 -2.58 6.77
N LEU A 42 13.14 -3.89 6.67
CA LEU A 42 12.11 -4.61 7.45
C LEU A 42 12.28 -4.43 8.97
N LYS A 43 13.52 -4.45 9.47
CA LYS A 43 13.79 -4.20 10.90
C LYS A 43 13.54 -2.75 11.30
N LYS A 44 13.58 -1.81 10.37
CA LYS A 44 13.39 -0.38 10.66
C LYS A 44 11.94 -0.06 11.07
N TYR A 45 10.96 -0.87 10.69
CA TYR A 45 9.56 -0.69 11.11
C TYR A 45 9.38 -0.67 12.63
N SER A 46 10.24 -1.35 13.40
CA SER A 46 10.17 -1.31 14.87
C SER A 46 10.76 -0.03 15.48
N SER A 47 11.29 0.88 14.68
CA SER A 47 11.85 2.15 15.14
C SER A 47 10.75 3.21 15.34
N SER A 48 10.96 4.12 16.28
CA SER A 48 10.06 5.26 16.51
C SER A 48 10.15 6.35 15.43
N SER A 49 11.15 6.31 14.56
CA SER A 49 11.33 7.29 13.48
C SER A 49 12.13 6.73 12.29
N GLY A 50 11.95 7.35 11.12
CA GLY A 50 12.75 7.05 9.92
C GLY A 50 12.53 5.65 9.34
N GLN A 51 11.34 5.07 9.52
CA GLN A 51 10.97 3.74 9.04
C GLN A 51 11.23 3.55 7.53
N PHE A 52 11.01 4.62 6.77
CA PHE A 52 11.15 4.68 5.32
C PHE A 52 12.40 5.45 4.87
N SER A 53 13.34 5.76 5.77
CA SER A 53 14.53 6.56 5.47
C SER A 53 15.63 5.71 4.80
N PHE A 54 15.33 5.18 3.62
CA PHE A 54 16.26 4.43 2.78
C PHE A 54 16.21 4.98 1.36
N PRO A 55 17.35 5.08 0.66
CA PRO A 55 17.41 5.67 -0.69
C PRO A 55 16.65 4.86 -1.75
N PHE A 56 16.32 3.59 -1.46
CA PHE A 56 15.55 2.69 -2.32
C PHE A 56 14.08 2.57 -1.89
N VAL A 57 13.60 3.37 -0.93
CA VAL A 57 12.22 3.34 -0.46
C VAL A 57 11.57 4.68 -0.71
N GLU A 58 10.48 4.68 -1.49
CA GLU A 58 9.67 5.85 -1.80
C GLU A 58 8.31 5.73 -1.12
N THR A 59 7.81 6.84 -0.57
CA THR A 59 6.48 6.88 0.06
C THR A 59 5.66 8.05 -0.47
N HIS A 60 4.42 7.77 -0.83
CA HIS A 60 3.50 8.76 -1.40
C HIS A 60 2.11 8.63 -0.76
N SER A 61 1.44 9.76 -0.57
CA SER A 61 -0.01 9.77 -0.37
C SER A 61 -0.66 9.90 -1.74
N VAL A 62 -1.49 8.94 -2.13
CA VAL A 62 -2.09 8.85 -3.47
C VAL A 62 -3.59 8.66 -3.38
N SER A 63 -4.35 9.30 -4.26
CA SER A 63 -5.79 9.06 -4.44
C SER A 63 -6.09 8.03 -5.52
N ALA A 64 -5.14 7.80 -6.41
CA ALA A 64 -5.18 6.75 -7.41
C ALA A 64 -3.75 6.31 -7.77
N VAL A 65 -3.60 5.04 -8.12
CA VAL A 65 -2.34 4.50 -8.64
C VAL A 65 -2.64 3.59 -9.82
N ARG A 66 -1.80 3.69 -10.85
CA ARG A 66 -1.81 2.79 -12.00
C ARG A 66 -0.52 2.01 -12.01
N ILE A 67 -0.62 0.69 -11.92
CA ILE A 67 0.52 -0.22 -11.85
C ILE A 67 0.50 -1.08 -13.10
N ARG A 68 1.62 -1.05 -13.83
CA ARG A 68 1.83 -1.88 -15.01
C ARG A 68 3.06 -2.75 -14.79
N PRO A 69 2.95 -4.08 -14.86
CA PRO A 69 4.12 -4.95 -14.89
C PRO A 69 5.06 -4.52 -16.01
N ARG A 70 6.35 -4.38 -15.71
CA ARG A 70 7.33 -4.07 -16.75
C ARG A 70 7.46 -5.32 -17.63
N SER A 71 7.05 -5.22 -18.90
CA SER A 71 7.38 -6.22 -19.91
C SER A 71 8.89 -6.44 -19.89
N LEU A 72 9.35 -7.64 -19.56
CA LEU A 72 10.76 -7.99 -19.74
C LEU A 72 11.05 -7.88 -21.24
N ILE A 73 11.86 -6.90 -21.62
CA ILE A 73 12.36 -6.78 -22.99
C ILE A 73 13.17 -8.06 -23.26
N GLY A 74 12.61 -8.97 -24.06
CA GLY A 74 13.31 -10.15 -24.58
C GLY A 74 12.71 -11.52 -24.25
N TRP A 75 11.59 -11.61 -23.52
CA TRP A 75 10.85 -12.86 -23.34
C TRP A 75 9.49 -12.69 -24.04
N SER A 76 9.02 -13.75 -24.71
CA SER A 76 7.76 -13.77 -25.47
C SER A 76 6.60 -13.14 -24.69
N GLU A 77 5.58 -12.64 -25.41
CA GLU A 77 4.32 -12.09 -24.88
C GLU A 77 3.49 -13.10 -24.05
N GLU A 78 4.12 -13.88 -23.18
CA GLU A 78 3.43 -14.47 -22.05
C GLU A 78 3.26 -13.33 -21.04
N GLU A 79 2.05 -12.77 -21.00
CA GLU A 79 1.57 -11.92 -19.90
C GLU A 79 1.79 -12.68 -18.59
N THR A 80 2.95 -12.49 -17.98
CA THR A 80 3.30 -13.12 -16.72
C THR A 80 2.44 -12.45 -15.65
N ALA A 81 1.29 -13.07 -15.37
CA ALA A 81 0.41 -12.66 -14.30
C ALA A 81 1.22 -12.62 -12.99
N LEU A 82 1.29 -11.45 -12.39
CA LEU A 82 1.92 -11.29 -11.09
C LEU A 82 0.87 -11.62 -10.02
N PRO A 83 1.24 -12.37 -8.97
CA PRO A 83 0.33 -12.60 -7.86
C PRO A 83 0.17 -11.31 -7.07
N TRP A 84 -1.08 -10.92 -6.86
CA TRP A 84 -1.48 -9.79 -6.02
C TRP A 84 -1.99 -10.31 -4.68
N ASN A 85 -1.60 -9.66 -3.59
CA ASN A 85 -2.26 -9.86 -2.31
C ASN A 85 -3.20 -8.68 -2.05
N ILE A 86 -4.50 -8.94 -1.97
CA ILE A 86 -5.55 -7.95 -1.71
C ILE A 86 -6.28 -8.40 -0.45
N ASP A 87 -6.20 -7.60 0.62
CA ASP A 87 -6.84 -7.88 1.93
C ASP A 87 -6.56 -9.28 2.51
N GLY A 88 -5.42 -9.87 2.16
CA GLY A 88 -5.02 -11.22 2.60
C GLY A 88 -5.32 -12.34 1.61
N GLU A 89 -6.02 -12.07 0.51
CA GLU A 89 -6.33 -13.04 -0.54
C GLU A 89 -5.35 -12.92 -1.72
N LEU A 90 -4.99 -14.06 -2.33
CA LEU A 90 -4.15 -14.09 -3.53
C LEU A 90 -5.03 -14.01 -4.78
N VAL A 91 -4.71 -13.05 -5.66
CA VAL A 91 -5.42 -12.80 -6.92
C VAL A 91 -4.42 -12.74 -8.06
N GLU A 92 -4.71 -13.41 -9.16
CA GLU A 92 -3.90 -13.34 -10.38
C GLU A 92 -4.47 -12.27 -11.32
N ILE A 93 -3.65 -11.26 -11.66
CA ILE A 93 -4.03 -10.22 -12.61
C ILE A 93 -2.92 -10.12 -13.65
N ALA A 94 -3.24 -10.49 -14.89
CA ALA A 94 -2.30 -10.53 -16.01
C ALA A 94 -1.89 -9.13 -16.51
N ASN A 95 -2.65 -8.10 -16.14
CA ASN A 95 -2.67 -6.81 -16.82
C ASN A 95 -2.45 -5.60 -15.90
N GLU A 96 -2.45 -4.42 -16.51
CA GLU A 96 -2.42 -3.14 -15.82
C GLU A 96 -3.56 -3.04 -14.78
N VAL A 97 -3.22 -2.60 -13.57
CA VAL A 97 -4.16 -2.39 -12.47
C VAL A 97 -4.29 -0.91 -12.19
N LEU A 98 -5.54 -0.41 -12.17
CA LEU A 98 -5.88 0.93 -11.71
C LEU A 98 -6.61 0.81 -10.37
N ILE A 99 -6.03 1.42 -9.33
CA ILE A 99 -6.61 1.46 -7.98
C ILE A 99 -6.99 2.90 -7.68
N ARG A 100 -8.19 3.12 -7.14
CA ARG A 100 -8.72 4.44 -6.78
C ARG A 100 -9.35 4.37 -5.38
N TRP A 101 -9.13 5.40 -4.58
CA TRP A 101 -9.73 5.52 -3.25
C TRP A 101 -10.82 6.59 -3.26
N ASP A 102 -12.08 6.13 -3.27
CA ASP A 102 -13.25 7.00 -3.27
C ASP A 102 -13.92 7.05 -1.88
N TRP A 103 -14.10 8.26 -1.33
CA TRP A 103 -14.82 8.52 -0.06
C TRP A 103 -16.27 8.08 -0.05
N LEU A 104 -16.87 8.01 -1.22
CA LEU A 104 -18.31 7.88 -1.36
C LEU A 104 -18.79 6.45 -1.11
N CYS A 105 -17.88 5.46 -1.05
CA CYS A 105 -18.25 4.06 -0.89
C CYS A 105 -18.93 3.75 0.46
N PHE A 106 -18.68 4.55 1.51
CA PHE A 106 -19.31 4.39 2.83
C PHE A 106 -20.51 5.32 3.08
N ARG A 107 -20.91 6.18 2.12
CA ARG A 107 -22.05 7.10 2.32
C ARG A 107 -23.43 6.45 2.25
N SER A 108 -23.54 5.18 1.88
CA SER A 108 -24.84 4.50 1.70
C SER A 108 -25.45 3.91 2.98
N THR A 109 -24.82 4.00 4.16
CA THR A 109 -25.38 3.39 5.40
C THR A 109 -25.28 4.27 6.65
N ILE A 110 -25.63 5.56 6.56
CA ILE A 110 -25.98 6.35 7.74
C ILE A 110 -27.25 7.18 7.44
N GLU A 111 -28.37 6.51 7.19
CA GLU A 111 -29.66 7.08 7.56
C GLU A 111 -29.85 6.83 9.06
N LEU A 112 -29.33 7.74 9.89
CA LEU A 112 -29.72 7.82 11.29
C LEU A 112 -31.14 8.34 11.33
N ASN A 113 -32.10 7.42 11.36
CA ASN A 113 -33.49 7.72 11.66
C ASN A 113 -33.57 8.15 13.14
N ILE A 114 -33.41 9.44 13.40
CA ILE A 114 -33.67 10.03 14.72
C ILE A 114 -35.17 10.29 14.78
N PRO A 115 -35.96 9.52 15.56
CA PRO A 115 -37.36 9.85 15.78
C PRO A 115 -37.45 11.20 16.50
N LYS A 116 -38.39 12.05 16.05
CA LYS A 116 -38.76 13.30 16.70
C LYS A 116 -39.24 13.09 18.13
#